data_AF-A0A645HGP8-F1
#
_entry.id   AF-A0A645HGP8-F1
#
_cell.length_a   1.000
_cell.length_b   1.000
_cell.length_c   1.000
_cell.angle_alpha   90.00
_cell.angle_beta   90.00
_cell.angle_gamma   90.00
#
_symmetry.space_group_name_H-M   'P 1'
#
loop_
_entity.id
_entity.type
_entity.pdbx_description
1 polymer ?
#
loop_
_entity_poly.entity_id
_entity_poly.type
_entity_poly.pdbx_seq_one_letter_code
_entity_poly.pdbx_strand_id
1 'polypeptide(L)'
;MESGVDQGKLSHFKNISTPLDWYAGYPNHYSGQGFNGSVELGEFQYELHSKLVAGAIKQIKADTKVQELQKEFFKRSTAPAKAKTDNASE
;
A
#
# COMPACT_ATOMS: atom_id res chain seq x y z
N MET A 1 -26.01 -7.42 8.76
CA MET A 1 -24.68 -6.82 8.52
C MET A 1 -23.87 -6.97 9.78
N GLU A 2 -22.59 -7.27 9.64
CA GLU A 2 -21.67 -7.28 10.78
C GLU A 2 -21.35 -5.84 11.18
N SER A 3 -21.12 -5.58 12.47
CA SER A 3 -21.01 -4.20 12.98
C SER A 3 -19.67 -3.53 12.66
N GLY A 4 -18.62 -4.31 12.36
CA GLY A 4 -17.26 -3.80 12.16
C GLY A 4 -16.65 -3.17 13.42
N VAL A 5 -17.26 -3.38 14.59
CA VAL A 5 -16.81 -2.81 15.87
C VAL A 5 -15.71 -3.70 16.45
N ASP A 6 -14.64 -3.06 16.92
CA ASP A 6 -13.56 -3.72 17.65
C ASP A 6 -14.10 -4.43 18.89
N GLN A 7 -13.88 -5.75 18.98
CA GLN A 7 -14.32 -6.57 20.10
C GLN A 7 -13.45 -6.43 21.36
N GLY A 8 -12.31 -5.74 21.28
CA GLY A 8 -11.49 -5.36 22.43
C GLY A 8 -10.85 -6.54 23.17
N LYS A 9 -10.70 -7.71 22.52
CA LYS A 9 -10.21 -8.95 23.17
C LYS A 9 -8.79 -8.83 23.74
N LEU A 10 -7.97 -7.91 23.21
CA LEU A 10 -6.61 -7.64 23.68
C LEU A 10 -6.47 -6.28 24.39
N SER A 11 -7.57 -5.66 24.85
CA SER A 11 -7.55 -4.34 25.51
C SER A 11 -6.71 -4.26 26.79
N HIS A 12 -6.38 -5.39 27.42
CA HIS A 12 -5.48 -5.48 28.56
C HIS A 12 -4.00 -5.26 28.18
N PHE A 13 -3.64 -5.48 26.92
CA PHE A 13 -2.28 -5.39 26.41
C PHE A 13 -2.02 -3.97 25.87
N LYS A 14 -1.56 -3.08 26.75
CA LYS A 14 -1.35 -1.66 26.42
C LYS A 14 0.02 -1.43 25.80
N ASN A 15 0.09 -0.55 24.81
CA ASN A 15 1.33 -0.11 24.14
C ASN A 15 2.15 -1.22 23.47
N ILE A 16 1.55 -2.37 23.19
CA ILE A 16 2.20 -3.46 22.47
C ILE A 16 1.26 -3.88 21.35
N SER A 17 1.79 -3.87 20.12
CA SER A 17 1.08 -4.44 18.98
C SER A 17 1.54 -5.87 18.75
N THR A 18 0.58 -6.75 18.48
CA THR A 18 0.80 -8.15 18.15
C THR A 18 0.26 -8.45 16.75
N PRO A 19 0.79 -9.46 16.04
CA PRO A 19 0.18 -9.94 14.81
C PRO A 19 -1.27 -10.40 14.96
N LEU A 20 -1.74 -10.65 16.20
CA LEU A 20 -3.10 -11.08 16.50
C LEU A 20 -4.08 -9.91 16.70
N ASP A 21 -3.62 -8.66 16.77
CA ASP A 21 -4.48 -7.50 17.10
C ASP A 21 -5.67 -7.38 16.15
N TRP A 22 -5.45 -7.62 14.85
CA TRP A 22 -6.52 -7.59 13.86
C TRP A 22 -7.59 -8.65 14.12
N TYR A 23 -7.19 -9.90 14.35
CA TYR A 23 -8.13 -10.98 14.63
C TYR A 23 -8.82 -10.79 15.99
N ALA A 24 -8.10 -10.23 16.96
CA ALA A 24 -8.63 -9.92 18.28
C ALA A 24 -9.75 -8.88 18.22
N GLY A 25 -9.61 -7.84 17.40
CA GLY A 25 -10.64 -6.82 17.20
C GLY A 25 -11.74 -7.23 16.23
N TYR A 26 -11.37 -7.92 15.13
CA TYR A 26 -12.25 -8.22 14.00
C TYR A 26 -12.17 -9.71 13.62
N PRO A 27 -12.70 -10.64 14.43
CA PRO A 27 -12.55 -12.08 14.19
C PRO A 27 -13.25 -12.60 12.93
N ASN A 28 -14.20 -11.84 12.40
CA ASN A 28 -14.87 -12.07 11.11
C ASN A 28 -14.15 -11.39 9.94
N HIS A 29 -12.98 -10.79 10.19
CA HIS A 29 -12.18 -10.05 9.22
C HIS A 29 -12.89 -8.82 8.64
N TYR A 30 -13.80 -8.22 9.40
CA TYR A 30 -14.57 -7.04 8.98
C TYR A 30 -14.50 -5.91 10.02
N SER A 31 -14.07 -4.73 9.58
CA SER A 31 -14.00 -3.48 10.39
C SER A 31 -14.84 -2.33 9.80
N GLY A 32 -15.66 -2.63 8.78
CA GLY A 32 -16.38 -1.61 8.01
C GLY A 32 -17.70 -1.18 8.64
N GLN A 33 -18.19 -0.01 8.23
CA GLN A 33 -19.53 0.49 8.60
C GLN A 33 -20.50 0.36 7.42
N GLY A 34 -20.91 -0.88 7.11
CA GLY A 34 -21.73 -1.19 5.93
C GLY A 34 -23.11 -0.54 5.92
N PHE A 35 -23.63 -0.10 7.08
CA PHE A 35 -24.95 0.51 7.20
C PHE A 35 -25.07 1.88 6.53
N ASN A 36 -23.96 2.55 6.23
CA ASN A 36 -23.94 3.84 5.53
C ASN A 36 -23.92 3.71 3.99
N GLY A 37 -24.00 2.49 3.46
CA GLY A 37 -24.00 2.26 2.01
C GLY A 37 -25.31 2.67 1.35
N SER A 38 -25.22 3.30 0.17
CA SER A 38 -26.35 3.56 -0.73
C SER A 38 -26.02 3.11 -2.15
N VAL A 39 -27.04 2.93 -3.00
CA VAL A 39 -26.85 2.55 -4.41
C VAL A 39 -26.04 3.62 -5.14
N GLU A 40 -26.40 4.89 -4.93
CA GLU A 40 -25.76 6.04 -5.56
C GLU A 40 -24.27 6.15 -5.17
N LEU A 41 -23.96 5.92 -3.88
CA LEU A 41 -22.58 5.89 -3.41
C LEU A 41 -21.80 4.73 -4.04
N GLY A 42 -22.43 3.55 -4.15
CA GLY A 42 -21.85 2.38 -4.77
C GLY A 42 -21.52 2.60 -6.25
N GLU A 43 -22.46 3.15 -7.02
CA GLU A 43 -22.26 3.48 -8.43
C GLU A 43 -21.13 4.50 -8.62
N PHE A 44 -21.12 5.57 -7.81
CA PHE A 44 -20.06 6.58 -7.83
C PHE A 44 -18.67 5.97 -7.57
N GLN A 45 -18.55 5.17 -6.51
CA GLN A 45 -17.28 4.52 -6.15
C GLN A 45 -16.84 3.52 -7.22
N TYR A 46 -17.77 2.73 -7.76
CA TYR A 46 -17.49 1.76 -8.82
C TYR A 46 -16.90 2.44 -10.05
N GLU A 47 -17.54 3.51 -10.54
CA GLU A 47 -17.05 4.23 -11.70
C GLU A 47 -15.68 4.88 -11.44
N LEU A 48 -15.52 5.55 -10.30
CA LEU A 48 -14.29 6.23 -9.94
C LEU A 48 -13.12 5.24 -9.87
N HIS A 49 -13.27 4.14 -9.13
CA HIS A 49 -12.22 3.16 -8.98
C HIS A 49 -11.91 2.45 -10.30
N SER A 50 -12.92 2.12 -11.11
CA SER A 50 -12.71 1.51 -12.43
C SER A 50 -11.86 2.43 -13.33
N LYS A 51 -12.17 3.74 -13.35
CA LYS A 51 -11.41 4.74 -14.12
C LYS A 51 -9.97 4.87 -13.60
N LEU A 52 -9.79 4.93 -12.28
CA LEU A 52 -8.46 5.05 -11.66
C LEU A 52 -7.59 3.82 -11.92
N VAL A 53 -8.12 2.61 -11.74
CA VAL A 53 -7.39 1.35 -11.98
C VAL A 53 -7.00 1.23 -13.45
N ALA A 54 -7.95 1.45 -14.36
CA ALA A 54 -7.66 1.39 -15.79
C ALA A 54 -6.62 2.44 -16.20
N GLY A 55 -6.70 3.66 -15.66
CA GLY A 55 -5.75 4.73 -15.88
C GLY A 55 -4.35 4.39 -15.35
N ALA A 56 -4.26 3.84 -14.15
CA ALA A 56 -2.99 3.41 -13.55
C ALA A 56 -2.33 2.30 -14.38
N ILE A 57 -3.09 1.27 -14.78
CA ILE A 57 -2.57 0.18 -15.62
C ILE A 57 -2.05 0.72 -16.95
N LYS A 58 -2.74 1.66 -17.60
CA LYS A 58 -2.28 2.28 -18.84
C LYS A 58 -0.96 3.03 -18.65
N GLN A 59 -0.85 3.82 -17.58
CA GLN A 59 0.38 4.55 -17.25
C GLN A 59 1.54 3.58 -16.97
N ILE A 60 1.31 2.54 -16.16
CA ILE A 60 2.31 1.50 -15.87
C ILE A 60 2.79 0.81 -17.15
N LYS A 61 1.86 0.47 -18.06
CA LYS A 61 2.22 -0.19 -19.32
C LYS A 61 2.95 0.72 -20.31
N ALA A 62 2.70 2.02 -20.26
CA ALA A 62 3.37 3.00 -21.11
C ALA A 62 4.73 3.45 -20.55
N ASP A 63 4.95 3.28 -19.24
CA ASP A 63 6.20 3.63 -18.60
C ASP A 63 7.34 2.68 -19.00
N THR A 64 8.49 3.26 -19.30
CA THR A 64 9.76 2.55 -19.43
C THR A 64 10.78 3.03 -18.39
N LYS A 65 10.51 4.14 -17.70
CA LYS A 65 11.51 4.85 -16.91
C LYS A 65 11.85 4.12 -15.62
N VAL A 66 10.87 3.49 -14.98
CA VAL A 66 11.09 2.72 -13.74
C VAL A 66 12.09 1.59 -13.99
N GLN A 67 11.97 0.88 -15.11
CA GLN A 67 12.88 -0.21 -15.45
C GLN A 67 14.32 0.29 -15.71
N GLU A 68 14.47 1.45 -16.37
CA GLU A 68 15.79 2.08 -16.56
C GLU A 68 16.45 2.41 -15.22
N LEU A 69 15.71 3.07 -14.33
CA LEU A 69 16.20 3.45 -13.00
C LEU A 69 16.52 2.24 -12.13
N GLN A 70 15.73 1.16 -12.23
CA GLN A 70 16.01 -0.09 -11.52
C GLN A 70 17.33 -0.71 -11.98
N LYS A 71 17.57 -0.76 -13.31
CA LYS A 71 18.85 -1.26 -13.87
C LYS A 71 20.03 -0.40 -13.41
N GLU A 72 19.86 0.92 -13.41
CA GLU A 72 20.88 1.86 -12.93
C GLU A 72 21.20 1.63 -11.44
N PHE A 73 20.17 1.53 -10.60
CA PHE A 73 20.32 1.27 -9.17
C PHE A 73 21.12 0.00 -8.91
N PHE A 74 20.77 -1.12 -9.56
CA PHE A 74 21.49 -2.38 -9.36
C PHE A 74 22.92 -2.35 -9.89
N LYS A 75 23.17 -1.64 -11.01
CA LYS A 75 24.54 -1.44 -11.51
C LYS A 75 25.39 -0.65 -10.51
N ARG A 76 24.82 0.35 -9.84
CA ARG A 76 25.51 1.13 -8.81
C ARG A 76 25.69 0.33 -7.52
N SER A 77 24.71 -0.46 -7.10
CA SER A 77 24.78 -1.22 -5.84
C SER A 77 25.74 -2.41 -5.90
N THR A 78 25.97 -2.98 -7.09
CA THR A 78 26.93 -4.08 -7.32
C THR A 78 28.34 -3.61 -7.65
N ALA A 79 28.56 -2.30 -7.82
CA ALA A 79 29.87 -1.70 -7.98
C ALA A 79 30.30 -1.05 -6.65
N PRO A 80 31.11 -1.73 -5.80
CA PRO A 80 31.55 -1.14 -4.56
C PRO A 80 32.44 0.07 -4.87
N ALA A 81 32.00 1.26 -4.45
CA ALA A 81 32.78 2.50 -4.36
C ALA A 81 33.73 2.82 -5.56
N LYS A 82 33.19 3.16 -6.74
CA LYS A 82 33.90 4.04 -7.69
C LYS A 82 33.48 5.52 -7.60
N ALA A 83 32.64 5.88 -6.62
CA ALA A 83 32.14 7.24 -6.46
C ALA A 83 33.11 8.18 -5.69
N LYS A 84 34.33 7.73 -5.35
CA LYS A 84 35.35 8.54 -4.66
C LYS A 84 36.72 8.47 -5.33
N THR A 85 36.82 8.79 -6.62
CA THR A 85 38.14 9.06 -7.24
C THR A 85 38.17 10.22 -8.24
N ASP A 86 37.05 10.80 -8.64
CA ASP A 86 37.04 11.70 -9.80
C ASP A 86 37.04 13.21 -9.42
N ASN A 87 37.21 13.56 -8.14
CA ASN A 87 37.32 14.96 -7.66
C ASN A 87 38.62 15.22 -6.89
N ALA A 88 39.74 14.62 -7.31
CA ALA A 88 41.06 14.93 -6.76
C ALA A 88 42.14 14.88 -7.86
N SER A 89 41.98 15.70 -8.89
CA SER A 89 43.05 16.01 -9.83
C SER A 89 42.71 17.29 -10.60
N GLU A 90 42.76 18.43 -9.90
CA GLU A 90 43.14 19.76 -10.41
C GLU A 90 43.89 20.51 -9.29
#